data_AF-A0AB74E552-F1
#
_entry.id   AF-A0AB74E552-F1
#
_cell.length_a   1.000
_cell.length_b   1.000
_cell.length_c   1.000
_cell.angle_alpha   90.00
_cell.angle_beta   90.00
_cell.angle_gamma   90.00
#
_symmetry.space_group_name_H-M   'P 1'
#
loop_
_entity.id
_entity.type
_entity.pdbx_description
1 polymer ?
#
loop_
_entity_poly.entity_id
_entity_poly.type
_entity_poly.pdbx_seq_one_letter_code
_entity_poly.pdbx_strand_id
1 'polypeptide(L)' 'NVNGVTLGYTSGTGQGNASATKDGSHYKITGTATGVDMANPMSPVNKSFEIEVTCS' A
#
# COMPACT_ATOMS: atom_id res chain seq x y z
N ASN A 1 -2.06 -8.37 10.22
CA ASN A 1 -0.94 -7.69 10.90
C ASN A 1 0.34 -8.24 10.30
N VAL A 2 1.04 -7.45 9.47
CA VAL A 2 2.29 -7.90 8.82
C VAL A 2 3.44 -7.34 9.67
N ASN A 3 4.05 -8.18 10.50
CA ASN A 3 5.21 -7.84 11.34
C ASN A 3 5.03 -6.63 12.29
N GLY A 4 3.85 -6.47 12.91
CA GLY A 4 3.64 -5.45 13.95
C GLY A 4 3.41 -4.03 13.41
N VAL A 5 3.44 -3.83 12.09
CA VAL A 5 3.18 -2.55 11.44
C VAL A 5 1.78 -2.58 10.84
N THR A 6 0.90 -1.71 11.32
CA THR A 6 -0.36 -1.42 10.65
C THR A 6 -0.06 -0.49 9.48
N LEU A 7 -0.14 -1.02 8.27
CA LEU A 7 0.03 -0.26 7.03
C LEU A 7 -1.35 0.24 6.59
N GLY A 8 -1.46 1.55 6.40
CA GLY A 8 -2.66 2.20 5.89
C GLY A 8 -2.40 2.87 4.54
N TYR A 9 -3.40 2.85 3.67
CA TYR A 9 -3.43 3.66 2.46
C TYR A 9 -4.72 4.48 2.47
N THR A 10 -4.58 5.81 2.41
CA THR A 10 -5.71 6.74 2.35
C THR A 10 -5.48 7.72 1.21
N SER A 11 -6.22 7.54 0.11
CA SER A 11 -6.12 8.40 -1.08
C SER A 11 -6.39 9.87 -0.74
N GLY A 12 -5.61 10.79 -1.32
CA GLY A 12 -5.85 12.24 -1.22
C GLY A 12 -5.32 12.93 0.03
N THR A 13 -4.68 12.20 0.95
CA THR A 13 -4.08 12.76 2.18
C THR A 13 -2.59 13.10 2.04
N GLY A 14 -1.99 12.82 0.88
CA GLY A 14 -0.55 12.98 0.63
C GLY A 14 0.33 11.90 1.27
N GLN A 15 -0.27 10.95 2.01
CA GLN A 15 0.42 9.81 2.61
C GLN A 15 0.17 8.54 1.79
N GLY A 16 1.20 8.14 1.04
CA GLY A 16 1.17 6.99 0.14
C GLY A 16 0.61 7.31 -1.24
N ASN A 17 0.82 6.39 -2.19
CA ASN A 17 0.30 6.48 -3.55
C ASN A 17 -0.25 5.11 -3.94
N ALA A 18 -1.31 5.06 -4.73
CA ALA A 18 -1.76 3.83 -5.36
C ALA A 18 -2.16 4.12 -6.81
N SER A 19 -1.76 3.23 -7.71
CA SER A 19 -2.11 3.24 -9.12
C SER A 19 -2.67 1.88 -9.48
N ALA A 20 -3.71 1.86 -10.29
CA ALA A 20 -4.30 0.62 -10.80
C ALA A 20 -4.27 0.65 -12.33
N THR A 21 -3.63 -0.33 -12.94
CA THR A 21 -3.71 -0.59 -14.38
C THR A 21 -4.57 -1.82 -14.61
N LYS A 22 -5.47 -1.73 -15.60
CA LYS A 22 -6.32 -2.83 -16.03
C LYS A 22 -5.83 -3.34 -17.37
N ASP A 23 -5.63 -4.65 -17.46
CA ASP A 23 -5.34 -5.38 -18.69
C ASP A 23 -6.35 -6.52 -18.86
N GLY A 24 -7.39 -6.30 -19.66
CA GLY A 24 -8.49 -7.26 -19.81
C GLY A 24 -9.22 -7.54 -18.49
N SER A 25 -9.13 -8.78 -18.00
CA SER A 25 -9.65 -9.24 -16.70
C SER A 25 -8.63 -9.12 -15.56
N HIS A 26 -7.38 -8.73 -15.86
CA HIS A 26 -6.32 -8.55 -14.88
C HIS A 26 -6.25 -7.10 -14.42
N TYR A 27 -6.07 -6.92 -13.11
CA TYR A 27 -5.91 -5.66 -12.44
C TYR A 27 -4.60 -5.70 -11.68
N LYS A 28 -3.65 -4.83 -12.06
CA LYS A 28 -2.40 -4.63 -11.35
C LYS A 28 -2.51 -3.35 -10.54
N ILE A 29 -2.50 -3.48 -9.23
CA ILE A 29 -2.58 -2.38 -8.29
C ILE A 29 -1.21 -2.26 -7.62
N THR A 30 -0.52 -1.15 -7.87
CA THR A 30 0.78 -0.85 -7.25
C THR A 30 0.63 0.35 -6.34
N GLY A 31 1.43 0.40 -5.28
CA GLY A 31 1.40 1.55 -4.40
C GLY A 31 2.48 1.57 -3.35
N THR A 32 2.48 2.64 -2.58
CA THR A 32 3.31 2.81 -1.38
C THR A 32 2.37 3.03 -0.22
N ALA A 33 2.42 2.15 0.77
CA ALA A 33 1.75 2.32 2.04
C ALA A 33 2.70 2.98 3.03
N THR A 34 2.18 3.88 3.85
CA THR A 34 2.91 4.46 4.97
C THR A 34 2.37 3.86 6.26
N GLY A 35 3.27 3.46 7.15
CA GLY A 35 2.94 2.92 8.45
C GLY A 35 3.81 3.53 9.53
N VAL A 36 3.41 3.32 10.78
CA VAL A 36 4.22 3.68 11.95
C VAL A 36 4.82 2.40 12.50
N ASP A 37 6.15 2.35 12.58
CA ASP A 37 6.84 1.28 13.30
C ASP A 37 6.74 1.56 14.79
N MET A 38 6.14 0.63 15.55
CA MET A 38 5.96 0.77 17.00
C MET A 38 7.29 0.78 17.76
N ALA A 39 8.37 0.25 17.18
CA ALA A 39 9.72 0.39 17.73
C ALA A 39 10.33 1.77 17.48
N ASN A 40 9.86 2.51 16.47
CA ASN A 40 10.35 3.84 16.08
C ASN A 40 9.19 4.79 15.69
N PRO A 41 8.30 5.15 16.63
CA PRO A 41 7.04 5.82 16.33
C PRO A 41 7.19 7.25 15.79
N MET A 42 8.37 7.85 15.92
CA MET A 42 8.66 9.19 15.39
C MET A 42 9.05 9.19 13.90
N SER A 43 9.28 8.02 13.30
CA SER A 43 9.70 7.90 11.90
C SER A 43 8.70 7.06 11.11
N PRO A 44 7.86 7.67 10.25
CA PRO A 44 6.97 6.91 9.40
C PRO A 44 7.78 6.05 8.42
N VAL A 45 7.34 4.81 8.22
CA VAL A 45 7.97 3.82 7.36
C VAL A 45 7.14 3.65 6.10
N ASN A 46 7.78 3.74 4.94
CA ASN A 46 7.14 3.54 3.66
C ASN A 46 7.45 2.13 3.13
N LYS A 47 6.42 1.37 2.73
CA LYS A 47 6.57 0.08 2.07
C LYS A 47 5.78 0.05 0.77
N SER A 48 6.46 -0.29 -0.31
CA SER A 48 5.83 -0.58 -1.59
C SER A 48 5.04 -1.88 -1.53
N PHE A 49 3.92 -1.93 -2.24
CA PHE A 49 3.11 -3.11 -2.42
C PHE A 49 2.69 -3.25 -3.89
N GLU A 50 2.46 -4.48 -4.29
CA GLU A 50 1.90 -4.85 -5.59
C GLU A 50 0.84 -5.93 -5.36
N ILE A 51 -0.33 -5.73 -5.94
CA ILE A 51 -1.46 -6.64 -5.88
C ILE A 51 -1.92 -6.90 -7.30
N GLU A 52 -1.93 -8.16 -7.70
CA GLU A 52 -2.49 -8.60 -8.98
C GLU A 52 -3.78 -9.36 -8.72
N VAL A 53 -4.89 -8.85 -9.25
CA VAL A 53 -6.22 -9.44 -9.13
C VAL A 53 -6.70 -9.82 -10.52
N THR A 54 -7.23 -11.03 -10.68
CA THR A 54 -7.87 -11.45 -11.92
C THR A 54 -9.35 -11.70 -11.64
N CYS A 55 -10.24 -11.06 -12.38
CA CYS A 55 -11.68 -11.33 -12.30
C CYS A 55 -12.01 -12.48 -13.27
N SER A 56 -12.49 -13.60 -12.72
CA SER A 56 -12.98 -14.77 -13.45
C SER A 56 -14.50 -14.79 -13.50
#